data_AF-A0AAJ4RD51-F1
#
_entry.id   AF-A0AAJ4RD51-F1
#
_cell.length_a   1.000
_cell.length_b   1.000
_cell.length_c   1.000
_cell.angle_alpha   90.00
_cell.angle_beta   90.00
_cell.angle_gamma   90.00
#
_symmetry.space_group_name_H-M   'P 1'
#
loop_
_entity.id
_entity.type
_entity.pdbx_description
1 polymer ?
#
loop_
_entity_poly.entity_id
_entity_poly.type
_entity_poly.pdbx_seq_one_letter_code
_entity_poly.pdbx_strand_id
1 'polypeptide(L)'
;MKLLRYLFYLLFVIAFFAPMIANIYITQNPNETLKTYYVVIFKYFNLIYYAVLIIFLFASFKFKEAVIGGIIFILGYLGFIYFYNFYFAKMEAQKKAEELNAVVLSMDKLKDFGSYKLLYKKGFYVVVKKEKYDHTNPFGYVKDQRR
;
A
#
# COMPACT_ATOMS: atom_id res chain seq x y z
N MET A 1 13.45 3.12 33.08
CA MET A 1 12.58 4.32 32.85
C MET A 1 13.13 5.28 31.80
N LYS A 2 14.38 5.76 31.89
CA LYS A 2 14.99 6.61 30.85
C LYS A 2 15.01 5.94 29.46
N LEU A 3 15.40 4.66 29.41
CA LEU A 3 15.41 3.85 28.18
C LEU A 3 14.04 3.82 27.46
N LEU A 4 12.95 3.64 28.22
CA LEU A 4 11.60 3.58 27.65
C LEU A 4 11.17 4.92 27.03
N ARG A 5 11.55 6.04 27.65
CA ARG A 5 11.30 7.38 27.10
C ARG A 5 12.10 7.61 25.82
N TYR A 6 13.37 7.19 25.78
CA TYR A 6 14.16 7.25 24.54
C TYR A 6 13.55 6.42 23.42
N LEU A 7 13.09 5.19 23.74
CA LEU A 7 12.40 4.35 22.77
C LEU A 7 11.13 5.02 22.25
N PHE A 8 10.29 5.57 23.13
CA PHE A 8 9.09 6.29 22.73
C PHE A 8 9.40 7.49 21.83
N TYR A 9 10.38 8.32 22.19
CA TYR A 9 10.76 9.46 21.36
C TYR A 9 11.32 9.03 20.00
N LEU A 10 12.13 7.98 19.95
CA LEU A 10 12.60 7.40 18.69
C LEU A 10 11.42 6.92 17.82
N LEU A 11 10.51 6.15 18.40
CA LEU A 11 9.33 5.65 17.71
C LEU A 11 8.42 6.80 17.27
N PHE A 12 8.25 7.83 18.09
CA PHE A 12 7.48 9.03 17.75
C PHE A 12 8.10 9.74 16.56
N VAL A 13 9.41 10.00 16.56
CA VAL A 13 10.11 10.66 15.45
C VAL A 13 9.96 9.86 14.17
N ILE A 14 10.18 8.54 14.23
CA ILE A 14 9.98 7.66 13.07
C ILE A 14 8.53 7.76 12.60
N ALA A 15 7.55 7.58 13.48
CA ALA A 15 6.14 7.54 13.10
C ALA A 15 5.62 8.89 12.59
N PHE A 16 6.12 10.00 13.12
CA PHE A 16 5.74 11.36 12.72
C PHE A 16 6.35 11.75 11.37
N PHE A 17 7.65 11.49 11.17
CA PHE A 17 8.38 11.91 9.97
C PHE A 17 8.44 10.87 8.86
N ALA A 18 8.21 9.57 9.14
CA ALA A 18 8.26 8.51 8.12
C ALA A 18 7.38 8.81 6.91
N PRO A 19 6.14 9.34 7.07
CA PRO A 19 5.32 9.69 5.91
C PRO A 19 5.98 10.78 5.06
N MET A 20 6.55 11.83 5.66
CA MET A 20 7.22 12.89 4.92
C MET A 20 8.48 12.41 4.18
N ILE A 21 9.34 11.63 4.85
CA ILE A 21 10.57 11.08 4.26
C ILE A 21 10.23 10.11 3.12
N ALA A 22 9.23 9.25 3.34
CA ALA A 22 8.80 8.31 2.32
C ALA A 22 8.17 9.02 1.12
N ASN A 23 7.44 10.14 1.30
CA ASN A 23 6.92 10.93 0.17
C ASN A 23 8.04 11.40 -0.77
N ILE A 24 9.10 11.95 -0.18
CA ILE A 24 10.26 12.47 -0.92
C ILE A 24 10.95 11.33 -1.68
N TYR A 25 11.25 10.24 -0.97
CA TYR A 25 11.92 9.08 -1.56
C TYR A 25 11.12 8.48 -2.71
N ILE A 26 9.80 8.45 -2.59
CA ILE A 26 8.92 7.73 -3.52
C ILE A 26 8.57 8.53 -4.75
N THR A 27 8.49 9.86 -4.63
CA THR A 27 8.39 10.76 -5.78
C THR A 27 9.56 10.57 -6.74
N GLN A 28 10.74 10.20 -6.23
CA GLN A 28 11.97 10.01 -7.01
C GLN A 28 12.27 8.54 -7.35
N ASN A 29 11.51 7.57 -6.82
CA ASN A 29 11.84 6.15 -6.97
C ASN A 29 11.32 5.56 -8.29
N PRO A 30 12.13 4.82 -9.07
CA PRO A 30 11.66 4.14 -10.28
C PRO A 30 10.74 2.93 -10.01
N ASN A 31 10.66 2.44 -8.77
CA ASN A 31 9.88 1.25 -8.42
C ASN A 31 8.39 1.58 -8.17
N GLU A 32 7.53 1.24 -9.13
CA GLU A 32 6.07 1.46 -9.11
C GLU A 32 5.34 0.68 -8.01
N THR A 33 5.88 -0.46 -7.57
CA THR A 33 5.31 -1.25 -6.47
C THR A 33 5.51 -0.53 -5.13
N LEU A 34 6.69 0.03 -4.90
CA LEU A 34 7.01 0.84 -3.73
C LEU A 34 6.18 2.13 -3.69
N LYS A 35 5.98 2.76 -4.85
CA LYS A 35 5.06 3.92 -5.00
C LYS A 35 3.63 3.58 -4.60
N THR A 36 3.11 2.48 -5.13
CA THR A 36 1.74 2.06 -4.82
C THR A 36 1.60 1.70 -3.33
N TYR A 37 2.59 1.00 -2.75
CA TYR A 37 2.58 0.68 -1.32
C TYR A 37 2.39 1.93 -0.47
N TYR A 38 3.17 2.95 -0.76
CA TYR A 38 3.21 4.16 0.01
C TYR A 38 1.96 5.01 -0.14
N VAL A 39 1.44 5.20 -1.35
CA VAL A 39 0.18 5.93 -1.55
C VAL A 39 -0.95 5.30 -0.74
N VAL A 40 -0.99 3.97 -0.72
CA VAL A 40 -2.02 3.22 0.01
C VAL A 40 -1.81 3.37 1.52
N ILE A 41 -0.58 3.26 2.02
CA ILE A 41 -0.25 3.46 3.43
C ILE A 41 -0.56 4.90 3.88
N PHE A 42 -0.18 5.89 3.07
CA PHE A 42 -0.32 7.31 3.38
C PHE A 42 -1.77 7.72 3.58
N LYS A 43 -2.72 7.08 2.88
CA LYS A 43 -4.16 7.28 3.08
C LYS A 43 -4.59 7.11 4.55
N TYR A 44 -3.90 6.24 5.29
CA TYR A 44 -4.24 5.98 6.69
C TYR A 44 -3.60 6.99 7.64
N PHE A 45 -2.45 7.58 7.26
CA PHE A 45 -1.75 8.64 8.01
C PHE A 45 -2.51 9.96 7.89
N ASN A 46 -3.51 10.15 8.76
CA ASN A 46 -4.40 11.31 8.74
C ASN A 46 -4.20 12.24 9.96
N LEU A 47 -4.85 13.40 9.92
CA LEU A 47 -4.72 14.44 10.96
C LEU A 47 -5.04 13.93 12.38
N ILE A 48 -6.02 13.04 12.52
CA ILE A 48 -6.43 12.49 13.81
C ILE A 48 -5.30 11.66 14.42
N TYR A 49 -4.64 10.82 13.62
CA TYR A 49 -3.48 10.06 14.06
C TYR A 49 -2.36 10.96 14.60
N TYR A 50 -2.03 12.03 13.87
CA TYR A 50 -1.00 12.99 14.30
C TYR A 50 -1.40 13.74 15.58
N ALA A 51 -2.67 14.13 15.72
CA ALA A 51 -3.15 14.77 16.93
C ALA A 51 -2.99 13.87 18.17
N VAL A 52 -3.33 12.57 18.03
CA VAL A 52 -3.15 11.59 19.11
C VAL A 52 -1.67 11.39 19.45
N LEU A 53 -0.78 11.29 18.45
CA LEU A 53 0.66 11.22 18.69
C LEU A 53 1.18 12.42 19.49
N ILE A 54 0.77 13.64 19.11
CA ILE A 54 1.20 14.87 19.79
C ILE A 54 0.69 14.89 21.25
N ILE A 55 -0.54 14.44 21.50
CA ILE A 55 -1.08 14.31 22.86
C ILE A 55 -0.20 13.35 23.70
N PHE A 56 0.14 12.18 23.15
CA PHE A 56 1.02 11.24 23.84
C PHE A 56 2.41 11.82 24.09
N LEU A 57 2.96 12.60 23.15
CA LEU A 57 4.24 13.28 23.34
C LEU A 57 4.19 14.22 24.55
N PHE A 58 3.21 15.12 24.63
CA PHE A 58 3.11 16.07 25.75
C PHE A 58 2.77 15.36 27.07
N ALA A 59 1.87 14.38 27.04
CA ALA A 59 1.52 13.59 28.22
C ALA A 59 2.73 12.82 28.78
N SER A 60 3.63 12.35 27.90
CA SER A 60 4.83 11.58 28.28
C SER A 60 5.81 12.35 29.18
N PHE A 61 5.79 13.69 29.14
CA PHE A 61 6.62 14.50 30.03
C PHE A 61 6.22 14.32 31.49
N LYS A 62 4.91 14.25 31.76
CA LYS A 62 4.34 14.17 33.12
C LYS A 62 4.04 12.73 33.57
N PHE A 63 3.45 11.91 32.70
CA PHE A 63 2.95 10.59 33.06
C PHE A 63 3.78 9.47 32.42
N LYS A 64 4.12 8.45 33.21
CA LYS A 64 4.94 7.31 32.74
C LYS A 64 4.11 6.36 31.89
N GLU A 65 2.83 6.25 32.23
CA GLU A 65 1.80 5.44 31.58
C GLU A 65 1.55 5.94 30.16
N ALA A 66 1.64 7.25 29.93
CA ALA A 66 1.53 7.85 28.60
C ALA A 66 2.65 7.40 27.65
N VAL A 67 3.85 7.11 28.17
CA VAL A 67 4.96 6.56 27.36
C VAL A 67 4.58 5.17 26.85
N ILE A 68 4.07 4.30 27.72
CA ILE A 68 3.66 2.93 27.38
C ILE A 68 2.47 2.97 26.40
N GLY A 69 1.45 3.78 26.71
CA GLY A 69 0.29 3.96 25.85
C GLY A 69 0.65 4.49 24.47
N GLY A 70 1.58 5.45 24.40
CA GLY A 70 2.09 5.98 23.12
C GLY A 70 2.83 4.94 22.30
N ILE A 71 3.66 4.09 22.93
CA ILE A 71 4.34 2.98 22.25
C ILE A 71 3.32 1.98 21.71
N ILE A 72 2.36 1.54 22.54
CA ILE A 72 1.30 0.60 22.15
C ILE A 72 0.49 1.19 20.99
N PHE A 73 0.15 2.47 21.06
CA PHE A 73 -0.59 3.17 20.00
C PHE A 73 0.19 3.18 18.69
N ILE A 74 1.48 3.56 18.69
CA ILE A 74 2.32 3.58 17.50
C ILE A 74 2.41 2.17 16.89
N LEU A 75 2.73 1.16 17.71
CA LEU A 75 2.90 -0.21 17.23
C LEU A 75 1.57 -0.80 16.72
N GLY A 76 0.48 -0.58 17.45
CA GLY A 76 -0.86 -1.04 17.05
C GLY A 76 -1.31 -0.40 15.75
N TYR A 77 -1.04 0.89 15.56
CA TYR A 77 -1.36 1.60 14.35
C TYR A 77 -0.54 1.13 13.13
N LEU A 78 0.77 0.93 13.30
CA LEU A 78 1.63 0.34 12.25
C LEU A 78 1.18 -1.09 11.90
N GLY A 79 0.83 -1.89 12.91
CA GLY A 79 0.27 -3.23 12.74
C GLY A 79 -1.07 -3.19 11.98
N PHE A 80 -1.95 -2.25 12.31
CA PHE A 80 -3.22 -2.04 11.59
C PHE A 80 -3.00 -1.69 10.13
N ILE A 81 -2.08 -0.75 9.82
CA ILE A 81 -1.73 -0.41 8.44
C ILE A 81 -1.23 -1.64 7.69
N TYR A 82 -0.33 -2.41 8.29
CA TYR A 82 0.21 -3.62 7.67
C TYR A 82 -0.90 -4.64 7.40
N PHE A 83 -1.72 -4.94 8.39
CA PHE A 83 -2.79 -5.95 8.31
C PHE A 83 -3.88 -5.55 7.30
N TYR A 84 -4.28 -4.28 7.30
CA TYR A 84 -5.27 -3.76 6.35
C TYR A 84 -4.79 -3.87 4.91
N ASN A 85 -3.54 -3.49 4.65
CA ASN A 85 -3.02 -3.43 3.28
C ASN A 85 -2.66 -4.79 2.68
N PHE A 86 -2.29 -5.77 3.51
CA PHE A 86 -1.98 -7.10 3.02
C PHE A 86 -3.19 -8.05 3.08
N TYR A 87 -3.91 -8.08 4.19
CA TYR A 87 -4.94 -9.09 4.41
C TYR A 87 -6.29 -8.64 3.83
N PHE A 88 -6.80 -7.48 4.27
CA PHE A 88 -8.11 -6.99 3.81
C PHE A 88 -8.11 -6.63 2.33
N ALA A 89 -7.05 -5.98 1.84
CA ALA A 89 -6.95 -5.66 0.41
C ALA A 89 -6.94 -6.92 -0.47
N LYS A 90 -6.26 -7.99 -0.03
CA LYS A 90 -6.25 -9.28 -0.75
C LYS A 90 -7.64 -9.92 -0.76
N MET A 91 -8.31 -9.98 0.39
CA MET A 91 -9.65 -10.56 0.49
C MET A 91 -10.66 -9.81 -0.38
N GLU A 92 -10.63 -8.47 -0.35
CA GLU A 92 -11.53 -7.65 -1.16
C GLU A 92 -11.26 -7.84 -2.67
N ALA A 93 -9.99 -7.90 -3.06
CA ALA A 93 -9.62 -8.22 -4.44
C ALA A 93 -10.05 -9.63 -4.85
N GLN A 94 -9.93 -10.63 -3.96
CA GLN A 94 -10.40 -12.01 -4.21
C GLN A 94 -11.90 -12.07 -4.41
N LYS A 95 -12.66 -11.45 -3.51
CA LYS A 95 -14.13 -11.36 -3.64
C LYS A 95 -14.52 -10.69 -4.96
N LYS A 96 -13.83 -9.59 -5.34
CA LYS A 96 -14.11 -8.88 -6.59
C LYS A 96 -13.73 -9.70 -7.83
N ALA A 97 -12.68 -10.52 -7.74
CA ALA A 97 -12.29 -11.42 -8.82
C ALA A 97 -13.29 -12.55 -9.03
N GLU A 98 -13.85 -13.11 -7.95
CA GLU A 98 -14.93 -14.10 -8.01
C GLU A 98 -16.19 -13.51 -8.66
N GLU A 99 -16.60 -12.30 -8.24
CA GLU A 99 -17.75 -11.58 -8.81
C GLU A 99 -17.61 -11.30 -10.32
N LEU A 100 -16.38 -11.03 -10.79
CA LEU A 100 -16.11 -10.63 -12.17
C LEU A 100 -15.59 -11.77 -13.06
N ASN A 101 -15.49 -12.98 -12.52
CA ASN A 101 -14.83 -14.13 -13.15
C ASN A 101 -13.47 -13.75 -13.75
N ALA A 102 -12.60 -13.26 -12.87
CA ALA A 102 -11.30 -12.68 -13.17
C ALA A 102 -10.23 -13.26 -12.23
N VAL A 103 -8.97 -12.88 -12.45
CA VAL A 103 -7.83 -13.37 -11.66
C VAL A 103 -7.27 -12.25 -10.79
N VAL A 104 -6.98 -12.55 -9.53
CA VAL A 104 -6.21 -11.65 -8.66
C VAL A 104 -4.73 -11.87 -8.90
N LEU A 105 -4.00 -10.79 -9.16
CA LEU A 105 -2.55 -10.78 -9.19
C LEU A 105 -2.03 -9.70 -8.24
N SER A 106 -0.76 -9.82 -7.89
CA SER A 106 -0.02 -8.72 -7.30
C SER A 106 0.56 -7.84 -8.42
N MET A 107 0.70 -6.54 -8.17
CA MET A 107 1.17 -5.54 -9.15
C MET A 107 2.52 -5.89 -9.79
N ASP A 108 3.42 -6.54 -9.06
CA ASP A 108 4.72 -7.02 -9.53
C ASP A 108 4.61 -8.16 -10.57
N LYS A 109 3.55 -8.97 -10.51
CA LYS A 109 3.27 -10.08 -11.44
C LYS A 109 2.48 -9.64 -12.67
N LEU A 110 2.00 -8.40 -12.69
CA LEU A 110 1.20 -7.85 -13.78
C LEU A 110 1.99 -7.81 -15.10
N LYS A 111 3.30 -7.50 -15.01
CA LYS A 111 4.22 -7.45 -16.13
C LYS A 111 4.38 -8.79 -16.85
N ASP A 112 4.25 -9.90 -16.11
CA ASP A 112 4.46 -11.26 -16.62
C ASP A 112 3.14 -11.86 -17.15
N PHE A 113 2.00 -11.19 -16.94
CA PHE A 113 0.68 -11.73 -17.27
C PHE A 113 0.28 -11.55 -18.74
N GLY A 114 0.99 -10.70 -19.49
CA GLY A 114 0.75 -10.43 -20.91
C GLY A 114 -0.33 -9.36 -21.15
N SER A 115 -1.21 -9.57 -22.15
CA SER A 115 -2.32 -8.65 -22.43
C SER A 115 -3.49 -8.88 -21.48
N TYR A 116 -3.92 -7.83 -20.78
CA TYR A 116 -4.99 -7.90 -19.79
C TYR A 116 -5.83 -6.63 -19.76
N LYS A 117 -7.08 -6.80 -19.34
CA LYS A 117 -7.96 -5.70 -18.94
C LYS A 117 -7.92 -5.58 -17.41
N LEU A 118 -7.48 -4.42 -16.92
CA LEU A 118 -7.54 -4.09 -15.49
C LEU A 118 -8.99 -3.80 -15.10
N LEU A 119 -9.54 -4.56 -14.15
CA LEU A 119 -10.94 -4.45 -13.73
C LEU A 119 -11.08 -3.79 -12.36
N TYR A 120 -10.13 -4.01 -11.46
CA TYR A 120 -10.15 -3.45 -10.11
C TYR A 120 -8.73 -3.40 -9.54
N LYS A 121 -8.45 -2.42 -8.68
CA LYS A 121 -7.16 -2.25 -7.99
C LYS A 121 -7.41 -1.90 -6.53
N LYS A 122 -6.80 -2.66 -5.61
CA LYS A 122 -6.84 -2.39 -4.18
C LYS A 122 -5.52 -2.78 -3.52
N GLY A 123 -4.85 -1.81 -2.91
CA GLY A 123 -3.52 -2.03 -2.34
C GLY A 123 -2.55 -2.51 -3.41
N PHE A 124 -1.86 -3.62 -3.12
CA PHE A 124 -0.94 -4.31 -4.04
C PHE A 124 -1.62 -5.25 -5.03
N TYR A 125 -2.91 -5.50 -4.83
CA TYR A 125 -3.63 -6.49 -5.59
C TYR A 125 -4.44 -5.81 -6.69
N VAL A 126 -4.44 -6.47 -7.83
CA VAL A 126 -5.20 -6.09 -9.00
C VAL A 126 -6.05 -7.27 -9.42
N VAL A 127 -7.23 -6.97 -9.93
CA VAL A 127 -8.11 -7.94 -10.56
C VAL A 127 -8.04 -7.68 -12.04
N VAL A 128 -7.60 -8.69 -12.77
CA VAL A 128 -7.39 -8.62 -14.20
C VAL A 128 -8.12 -9.75 -14.91
N LYS A 129 -8.58 -9.47 -16.12
CA LYS A 129 -9.08 -10.49 -17.03
C LYS A 129 -8.16 -10.56 -18.23
N LYS A 130 -7.73 -11.77 -18.58
CA LYS A 130 -6.91 -11.98 -19.77
C LYS A 130 -7.71 -11.54 -20.99
N GLU A 131 -7.14 -10.64 -21.77
CA GLU A 131 -7.73 -10.32 -23.07
C GLU A 131 -7.44 -11.50 -24.01
N LYS A 132 -8.49 -12.06 -24.62
CA LYS A 132 -8.28 -12.89 -25.80
C LYS A 132 -7.82 -11.92 -26.89
N TYR A 133 -6.52 -11.88 -27.12
CA TYR A 133 -5.98 -11.23 -28.31
C TYR A 133 -6.48 -12.04 -29.51
N ASP A 134 -7.55 -11.58 -30.13
CA ASP A 134 -8.01 -12.18 -31.38
C ASP A 134 -7.07 -11.67 -32.47
N HIS A 135 -6.14 -12.52 -32.91
CA HIS A 135 -5.24 -12.24 -34.02
C HIS A 135 -5.97 -12.17 -35.38
N THR A 136 -7.31 -12.15 -35.41
CA THR A 136 -8.04 -11.72 -36.60
C THR A 136 -7.71 -10.25 -36.87
N ASN A 137 -6.69 -10.07 -37.69
CA ASN A 137 -6.31 -8.81 -38.29
C ASN A 137 -7.59 -8.08 -38.75
N PRO A 138 -8.02 -6.99 -38.09
CA PRO A 138 -9.30 -6.35 -38.37
C PRO A 138 -9.32 -5.71 -39.77
N PHE A 139 -8.16 -5.66 -40.43
CA PHE A 139 -7.96 -5.10 -41.76
C PHE A 139 -7.72 -6.17 -42.84
N GLY A 140 -7.77 -7.48 -42.50
CA GLY A 140 -7.76 -8.55 -43.50
C GLY A 140 -6.55 -8.57 -44.45
N TYR A 141 -5.39 -8.03 -44.06
CA TYR A 141 -4.20 -8.05 -44.92
C TYR A 141 -3.72 -9.48 -45.14
N VAL A 142 -4.05 -10.03 -46.32
CA VAL A 142 -3.36 -11.18 -46.91
C VAL A 142 -1.95 -10.69 -47.23
N LYS A 143 -0.95 -11.36 -46.66
CA LYS A 143 0.46 -11.09 -46.95
C LYS A 143 0.67 -11.35 -48.45
N ASP A 144 0.82 -10.28 -49.24
CA ASP A 144 1.05 -10.38 -50.69
C ASP A 144 2.37 -11.14 -50.92
N GLN A 145 2.28 -12.42 -51.27
CA GLN A 145 3.41 -13.23 -51.71
C GLN A 145 3.56 -13.06 -53.22
N ARG A 146 3.94 -11.87 -53.68
CA ARG A 146 4.52 -11.71 -55.01
C ARG A 146 6.00 -12.05 -54.95
N ARG A 147 6.32 -13.25 -55.45
CA ARG A 147 7.59 -13.56 -56.12
C ARG A 147 7.40 -13.38 -57.61
#